data_AF-A0A6M2E8Z5-F1
#
_entry.id   AF-A0A6M2E8Z5-F1
#
_cell.length_a   1.000
_cell.length_b   1.000
_cell.length_c   1.000
_cell.angle_alpha   90.00
_cell.angle_beta   90.00
_cell.angle_gamma   90.00
#
_symmetry.space_group_name_H-M   'P 1'
#
loop_
_entity.id
_entity.type
_entity.pdbx_description
1 polymer ?
#
loop_
_entity_poly.entity_id
_entity_poly.type
_entity_poly.pdbx_seq_one_letter_code
_entity_poly.pdbx_strand_id
1 'polypeptide(L)'
;MQGGLDYIMLQFLNTDGIRTIGSVLGQSIALDYYGRQVDDMVAEFTDINRGMEKTGTFSMDSKKLFQIVGKANSNLADVILKLGLFERSDIAWKDAKYAQIWEYLRDEFELTQRFASLDFKLKFVEHNIRFLQEILQNRKSDFLEWLIIVLIGVEIIISVFDIVHRSGFKFF
;
A
#
# COMPACT_ATOMS: atom_id res chain seq x y z
N MET A 1 -29.03 -20.18 23.67
CA MET A 1 -29.42 -18.92 23.00
C MET A 1 -30.22 -19.31 21.77
N GLN A 2 -31.35 -18.66 21.49
CA GLN A 2 -32.07 -18.82 20.22
C GLN A 2 -31.93 -17.49 19.47
N GLY A 3 -31.16 -17.52 18.38
CA GLY A 3 -31.05 -16.40 17.43
C GLY A 3 -32.02 -16.63 16.28
N GLY A 4 -32.75 -15.59 15.88
CA GLY A 4 -33.51 -15.54 14.63
C GLY A 4 -32.75 -14.68 13.61
N LEU A 5 -33.20 -14.71 12.34
CA LEU A 5 -32.55 -14.03 11.20
C LEU A 5 -32.18 -12.54 11.42
N ASP A 6 -32.85 -11.84 12.35
CA ASP A 6 -32.62 -10.40 12.61
C ASP A 6 -32.34 -10.05 14.08
N TYR A 7 -32.15 -11.02 14.97
CA TYR A 7 -31.93 -10.72 16.39
C TYR A 7 -31.14 -11.79 17.15
N ILE A 8 -30.36 -11.33 18.13
CA ILE A 8 -29.63 -12.18 19.07
C ILE A 8 -30.19 -11.96 20.47
N MET A 9 -30.86 -12.98 21.00
CA MET A 9 -31.36 -12.97 22.38
C MET A 9 -30.27 -13.44 23.33
N LEU A 10 -29.68 -12.48 24.05
CA LEU A 10 -28.81 -12.77 25.19
C LEU A 10 -29.65 -13.28 26.36
N GLN A 11 -29.27 -14.43 26.94
CA GLN A 11 -29.93 -14.94 28.14
C GLN A 11 -29.76 -14.00 29.35
N PHE A 12 -28.68 -13.20 29.36
CA PHE A 12 -28.41 -12.19 30.39
C PHE A 12 -27.65 -11.01 29.76
N LEU A 13 -28.09 -9.78 30.01
CA LEU A 13 -27.45 -8.56 29.56
C LEU A 13 -26.45 -8.11 30.63
N ASN A 14 -25.15 -8.34 30.40
CA ASN A 14 -24.08 -7.97 31.33
C ASN A 14 -23.03 -7.11 30.62
N THR A 15 -22.25 -6.35 31.41
CA THR A 15 -21.26 -5.40 30.88
C THR A 15 -20.25 -6.06 29.94
N ASP A 16 -19.84 -7.28 30.24
CA ASP A 16 -18.88 -8.05 29.43
C ASP A 16 -19.47 -8.54 28.10
N GLY A 17 -20.77 -8.89 28.08
CA GLY A 17 -21.51 -9.25 26.87
C GLY A 17 -21.71 -8.05 25.96
N ILE A 18 -22.12 -6.90 26.51
CA ILE A 18 -22.23 -5.64 25.76
C ILE A 18 -20.88 -5.24 25.18
N ARG A 19 -19.80 -5.38 25.96
CA ARG A 19 -18.43 -5.07 25.50
C ARG A 19 -17.96 -6.00 24.39
N THR A 20 -18.26 -7.29 24.47
CA THR A 20 -17.93 -8.29 23.43
C THR A 20 -18.66 -7.97 22.14
N ILE A 21 -19.97 -7.73 22.20
CA ILE A 21 -20.78 -7.38 21.03
C ILE A 21 -20.32 -6.06 20.41
N GLY A 22 -20.12 -5.03 21.24
CA GLY A 22 -19.63 -3.73 20.79
C GLY A 22 -18.25 -3.81 20.13
N SER A 23 -17.37 -4.70 20.62
CA SER A 23 -16.08 -4.96 19.99
C SER A 23 -16.22 -5.58 18.60
N VAL A 24 -17.05 -6.62 18.46
CA VAL A 24 -17.29 -7.30 17.17
C VAL A 24 -17.95 -6.36 16.16
N LEU A 25 -18.94 -5.58 16.58
CA LEU A 25 -19.57 -4.56 15.75
C LEU A 25 -18.58 -3.47 15.33
N GLY A 26 -17.75 -3.00 16.27
CA GLY A 26 -16.68 -2.04 15.98
C GLY A 26 -15.68 -2.57 14.96
N GLN A 27 -15.28 -3.84 15.08
CA GLN A 27 -14.44 -4.52 14.09
C GLN A 27 -15.12 -4.62 12.72
N SER A 28 -16.43 -4.92 12.66
CA SER A 28 -17.18 -4.98 11.41
C SER A 28 -17.22 -3.63 10.68
N ILE A 29 -17.45 -2.54 11.41
CA ILE A 29 -17.48 -1.17 10.86
C ILE A 29 -16.06 -0.75 10.44
N ALA A 30 -15.05 -1.04 11.26
CA ALA A 30 -13.65 -0.75 10.93
C ALA A 30 -13.22 -1.48 9.65
N LEU A 31 -13.56 -2.77 9.52
CA LEU A 31 -13.29 -3.54 8.32
C LEU A 31 -13.97 -2.96 7.07
N ASP A 32 -15.20 -2.45 7.21
CA ASP A 32 -15.89 -1.79 6.08
C ASP A 32 -15.15 -0.51 5.67
N TYR A 33 -14.81 0.32 6.66
CA TYR A 33 -14.11 1.59 6.44
C TYR A 33 -12.72 1.39 5.80
N TYR A 34 -11.89 0.50 6.36
CA TYR A 34 -10.57 0.20 5.79
C TYR A 34 -10.67 -0.55 4.48
N GLY A 35 -11.68 -1.41 4.31
CA GLY A 35 -12.00 -2.05 3.05
C GLY A 35 -12.13 -1.04 1.91
N ARG A 36 -12.97 -0.02 2.09
CA ARG A 36 -13.17 1.05 1.10
C ARG A 36 -11.87 1.82 0.83
N GLN A 37 -11.13 2.16 1.88
CA GLN A 37 -9.86 2.89 1.73
C GLN A 37 -8.84 2.09 0.91
N VAL A 38 -8.78 0.77 1.09
CA VAL A 38 -7.91 -0.10 0.29
C VAL A 38 -8.43 -0.30 -1.12
N ASP A 39 -9.75 -0.39 -1.31
CA ASP A 39 -10.37 -0.46 -2.63
C ASP A 39 -10.08 0.77 -3.49
N ASP A 40 -10.11 1.97 -2.89
CA ASP A 40 -9.73 3.22 -3.57
C ASP A 40 -8.26 3.17 -4.05
N MET A 41 -7.35 2.65 -3.21
CA MET A 41 -5.94 2.48 -3.59
C MET A 41 -5.78 1.46 -4.71
N VAL A 42 -6.45 0.31 -4.62
CA VAL A 42 -6.44 -0.73 -5.67
C VAL A 42 -6.91 -0.14 -6.99
N ALA A 43 -8.02 0.60 -7.01
CA ALA A 43 -8.54 1.24 -8.21
C ALA A 43 -7.53 2.23 -8.82
N GLU A 44 -6.89 3.06 -8.00
CA GLU A 44 -5.88 4.02 -8.45
C GLU A 44 -4.68 3.31 -9.11
N PHE A 45 -4.20 2.20 -8.54
CA PHE A 45 -3.13 1.39 -9.15
C PHE A 45 -3.58 0.65 -10.41
N THR A 46 -4.80 0.12 -10.44
CA THR A 46 -5.37 -0.51 -11.64
C THR A 46 -5.46 0.48 -12.79
N ASP A 47 -5.87 1.72 -12.54
CA ASP A 47 -5.93 2.76 -13.56
C ASP A 47 -4.55 3.14 -14.10
N ILE A 48 -3.53 3.21 -13.23
CA ILE A 48 -2.13 3.40 -13.64
C ILE A 48 -1.67 2.24 -14.54
N ASN A 49 -1.94 1.00 -14.13
CA ASN A 49 -1.58 -0.20 -14.89
C ASN A 49 -2.27 -0.25 -16.26
N ARG A 50 -3.54 0.12 -16.32
CA ARG A 50 -4.29 0.22 -17.58
C ARG A 50 -3.78 1.33 -18.50
N GLY A 51 -3.32 2.44 -17.92
CA GLY A 51 -2.66 3.50 -18.68
C GLY A 51 -1.37 3.02 -19.34
N MET A 52 -0.56 2.26 -18.59
CA MET A 52 0.66 1.64 -19.10
C MET A 52 0.39 0.60 -20.18
N GLU A 53 -0.60 -0.28 -20.00
CA GLU A 53 -0.96 -1.31 -20.99
C GLU A 53 -1.23 -0.70 -22.36
N LYS A 54 -1.92 0.45 -22.40
CA LYS A 54 -2.27 1.15 -23.65
C LYS A 54 -1.11 1.91 -24.28
N THR A 55 -0.21 2.45 -23.48
CA THR A 55 0.82 3.41 -23.94
C THR A 55 2.22 2.82 -24.00
N GLY A 56 2.45 1.66 -23.36
CA GLY A 56 3.76 1.03 -23.22
C GLY A 56 4.74 1.79 -22.32
N THR A 57 4.31 2.89 -21.69
CA THR A 57 5.17 3.75 -20.85
C THR A 57 4.33 4.47 -19.79
N PHE A 58 4.99 5.07 -18.80
CA PHE A 58 4.33 6.01 -17.92
C PHE A 58 4.25 7.38 -18.60
N SER A 59 3.07 7.73 -19.09
CA SER A 59 2.77 9.07 -19.63
C SER A 59 2.64 10.13 -18.53
N MET A 60 2.53 9.73 -17.27
CA MET A 60 2.42 10.63 -16.11
C MET A 60 3.79 11.18 -15.70
N ASP A 61 3.81 12.45 -15.26
CA ASP A 61 4.99 13.08 -14.68
C ASP A 61 5.46 12.35 -13.42
N SER A 62 6.78 12.15 -13.29
CA SER A 62 7.42 11.48 -12.15
C SER A 62 7.01 12.08 -10.79
N LYS A 63 6.83 13.41 -10.70
CA LYS A 63 6.40 14.09 -9.48
C LYS A 63 4.99 13.67 -9.07
N LYS A 64 4.07 13.58 -10.03
CA LYS A 64 2.69 13.17 -9.77
C LYS A 64 2.65 11.70 -9.36
N LEU A 65 3.46 10.85 -10.00
CA LEU A 65 3.60 9.45 -9.64
C LEU A 65 4.15 9.28 -8.20
N PHE A 66 5.16 10.07 -7.82
CA PHE A 66 5.68 10.11 -6.44
C PHE A 66 4.61 10.52 -5.42
N GLN A 67 3.75 11.49 -5.75
CA GLN A 67 2.66 11.91 -4.86
C GLN A 67 1.64 10.79 -4.65
N ILE A 68 1.27 10.06 -5.71
CA ILE A 68 0.37 8.91 -5.62
C ILE A 68 0.98 7.81 -4.74
N VAL A 69 2.23 7.44 -5.02
CA VAL A 69 2.99 6.45 -4.24
C VAL A 69 3.06 6.86 -2.75
N GLY A 70 3.39 8.12 -2.46
CA GLY A 70 3.49 8.62 -1.09
C GLY A 70 2.15 8.59 -0.36
N LYS A 71 1.07 9.02 -1.03
CA LYS A 71 -0.29 9.00 -0.48
C LYS A 71 -0.74 7.56 -0.19
N ALA A 72 -0.57 6.65 -1.15
CA ALA A 72 -0.93 5.24 -0.98
C ALA A 72 -0.10 4.58 0.13
N ASN A 73 1.19 4.87 0.22
CA ASN A 73 2.05 4.34 1.28
C ASN A 73 1.65 4.84 2.68
N SER A 74 1.29 6.12 2.82
CA SER A 74 0.77 6.65 4.08
C SER A 74 -0.54 5.98 4.49
N ASN A 75 -1.48 5.84 3.56
CA ASN A 75 -2.76 5.18 3.82
C ASN A 75 -2.57 3.70 4.16
N LEU A 76 -1.72 2.98 3.44
CA LEU A 76 -1.40 1.58 3.72
C LEU A 76 -0.81 1.41 5.12
N ALA A 77 0.11 2.27 5.53
CA ALA A 77 0.68 2.24 6.87
C ALA A 77 -0.38 2.47 7.96
N ASP A 78 -1.26 3.45 7.76
CA ASP A 78 -2.37 3.73 8.69
C ASP A 78 -3.33 2.54 8.83
N VAL A 79 -3.68 1.89 7.72
CA VAL A 79 -4.53 0.69 7.72
C VAL A 79 -3.85 -0.45 8.48
N ILE A 80 -2.60 -0.77 8.17
CA ILE A 80 -1.86 -1.87 8.82
C ILE A 80 -1.74 -1.65 10.32
N LEU A 81 -1.39 -0.44 10.76
CA LEU A 81 -1.27 -0.12 12.18
C LEU A 81 -2.60 -0.31 12.92
N LYS A 82 -3.71 0.15 12.34
CA LYS A 82 -5.02 0.07 12.99
C LYS A 82 -5.61 -1.35 12.95
N LEU A 83 -5.44 -2.07 11.83
CA LEU A 83 -5.85 -3.48 11.73
C LEU A 83 -5.03 -4.39 12.67
N GLY A 84 -3.71 -4.16 12.77
CA GLY A 84 -2.85 -4.91 13.68
C GLY A 84 -3.21 -4.73 15.16
N LEU A 85 -3.81 -3.59 15.54
CA LEU A 85 -4.37 -3.40 16.88
C LEU A 85 -5.65 -4.21 17.11
N PHE A 86 -6.46 -4.46 16.07
CA PHE A 86 -7.67 -5.26 16.18
C PHE A 86 -7.41 -6.76 16.31
N GLU A 87 -6.37 -7.28 15.65
CA GLU A 87 -5.97 -8.69 15.80
C GLU A 87 -5.54 -9.03 17.24
N ARG A 88 -4.96 -8.08 17.99
CA ARG A 88 -4.51 -8.27 19.38
C ARG A 88 -5.58 -8.06 20.45
N SER A 89 -6.84 -7.87 20.09
CA SER A 89 -7.93 -7.63 21.05
C SER A 89 -8.38 -8.93 21.75
N ASP A 90 -7.55 -9.45 22.65
CA ASP A 90 -7.75 -10.66 23.48
C ASP A 90 -8.76 -10.49 24.63
N ILE A 91 -9.92 -9.88 24.37
CA ILE A 91 -10.95 -9.66 25.40
C ILE A 91 -11.86 -10.90 25.55
N ALA A 92 -12.01 -11.71 24.50
CA ALA A 92 -12.91 -12.87 24.48
C ALA A 92 -12.38 -14.13 25.19
N TRP A 93 -11.09 -14.17 25.55
CA TRP A 93 -10.43 -15.38 26.06
C TRP A 93 -10.68 -15.67 27.56
N LYS A 94 -11.36 -14.79 28.29
CA LYS A 94 -11.46 -14.90 29.77
C LYS A 94 -12.61 -15.77 30.29
N ASP A 95 -13.63 -16.06 29.49
CA ASP A 95 -14.78 -16.89 29.91
C ASP A 95 -15.46 -17.54 28.70
N ALA A 96 -15.64 -18.87 28.77
CA ALA A 96 -16.14 -19.73 27.71
C ALA A 96 -17.51 -19.30 27.16
N LYS A 97 -18.33 -18.63 27.98
CA LYS A 97 -19.65 -18.13 27.54
C LYS A 97 -19.54 -16.96 26.55
N TYR A 98 -18.55 -16.08 26.72
CA TYR A 98 -18.34 -14.96 25.80
C TYR A 98 -17.55 -15.35 24.56
N ALA A 99 -16.70 -16.37 24.67
CA ALA A 99 -16.03 -16.96 23.51
C ALA A 99 -17.05 -17.45 22.47
N GLN A 100 -18.12 -18.13 22.90
CA GLN A 100 -19.16 -18.63 21.99
C GLN A 100 -19.95 -17.49 21.30
N ILE A 101 -20.26 -16.40 22.02
CA ILE A 101 -20.92 -15.22 21.43
C ILE A 101 -19.99 -14.55 20.42
N TRP A 102 -18.72 -14.41 20.78
CA TRP A 102 -17.71 -13.79 19.92
C TRP A 102 -17.50 -14.58 18.64
N GLU A 103 -17.35 -15.91 18.71
CA GLU A 103 -17.22 -16.77 17.53
C GLU A 103 -18.47 -16.70 16.64
N TYR A 104 -19.67 -16.82 17.23
CA TYR A 104 -20.92 -16.73 16.49
C TYR A 104 -21.05 -15.40 15.73
N LEU A 105 -20.82 -14.28 16.40
CA LEU A 105 -20.90 -12.96 15.77
C LEU A 105 -19.79 -12.75 14.72
N ARG A 106 -18.60 -13.29 14.96
CA ARG A 106 -17.48 -13.18 14.02
C ARG A 106 -17.76 -13.94 12.73
N ASP A 107 -18.45 -15.08 12.82
CA ASP A 107 -18.90 -15.87 11.69
C ASP A 107 -20.08 -15.18 10.97
N GLU A 108 -21.09 -14.74 11.72
CA GLU A 108 -22.26 -14.01 11.19
C GLU A 108 -21.88 -12.75 10.41
N PHE A 109 -20.89 -11.99 10.90
CA PHE A 109 -20.37 -10.80 10.21
C PHE A 109 -19.21 -11.08 9.23
N GLU A 110 -18.89 -12.36 9.02
CA GLU A 110 -17.81 -12.86 8.15
C GLU A 110 -16.47 -12.16 8.39
N LEU A 111 -16.17 -11.76 9.64
CA LEU A 111 -15.03 -10.87 9.91
C LEU A 111 -13.72 -11.52 9.46
N THR A 112 -13.55 -12.83 9.70
CA THR A 112 -12.34 -13.56 9.28
C THR A 112 -12.14 -13.48 7.77
N GLN A 113 -13.19 -13.68 6.98
CA GLN A 113 -13.10 -13.62 5.51
C GLN A 113 -12.83 -12.19 5.03
N ARG A 114 -13.48 -11.19 5.63
CA ARG A 114 -13.27 -9.78 5.30
C ARG A 114 -11.86 -9.31 5.65
N PHE A 115 -11.31 -9.74 6.79
CA PHE A 115 -9.91 -9.51 7.15
C PHE A 115 -8.95 -10.14 6.13
N ALA A 116 -9.17 -11.41 5.75
CA ALA A 116 -8.32 -12.09 4.77
C ALA A 116 -8.37 -11.41 3.39
N SER A 117 -9.56 -10.99 2.93
CA SER A 117 -9.71 -10.23 1.69
C SER A 117 -8.98 -8.89 1.76
N LEU A 118 -9.08 -8.19 2.88
CA LEU A 118 -8.40 -6.91 3.10
C LEU A 118 -6.87 -7.06 3.11
N ASP A 119 -6.34 -8.07 3.80
CA ASP A 119 -4.90 -8.40 3.82
C ASP A 119 -4.38 -8.71 2.41
N PHE A 120 -5.13 -9.46 1.61
CA PHE A 120 -4.78 -9.73 0.23
C PHE A 120 -4.70 -8.45 -0.61
N LYS A 121 -5.70 -7.56 -0.50
CA LYS A 121 -5.69 -6.27 -1.19
C LYS A 121 -4.56 -5.35 -0.73
N LEU A 122 -4.23 -5.36 0.57
CA LEU A 122 -3.09 -4.61 1.11
C LEU A 122 -1.76 -5.08 0.52
N LYS A 123 -1.54 -6.39 0.40
CA LYS A 123 -0.36 -6.96 -0.26
C LYS A 123 -0.26 -6.55 -1.73
N PHE A 124 -1.38 -6.51 -2.45
CA PHE A 124 -1.42 -6.00 -3.82
C PHE A 124 -0.99 -4.52 -3.89
N VAL A 125 -1.51 -3.68 -2.99
CA VAL A 125 -1.14 -2.27 -2.92
C VAL A 125 0.35 -2.11 -2.60
N GLU A 126 0.88 -2.85 -1.62
CA GLU A 126 2.30 -2.84 -1.26
C GLU A 126 3.18 -3.19 -2.48
N HIS A 127 2.81 -4.24 -3.23
CA HIS A 127 3.53 -4.65 -4.42
C HIS A 127 3.55 -3.55 -5.49
N ASN A 128 2.42 -2.90 -5.76
CA ASN A 128 2.36 -1.81 -6.73
C ASN A 128 3.17 -0.57 -6.28
N ILE A 129 3.17 -0.25 -4.98
CA ILE A 129 4.01 0.82 -4.42
C ILE A 129 5.49 0.53 -4.72
N ARG A 130 5.97 -0.69 -4.42
CA ARG A 130 7.37 -1.09 -4.68
C ARG A 130 7.71 -1.03 -6.16
N PHE A 131 6.85 -1.57 -7.02
CA PHE A 131 7.01 -1.53 -8.47
C PHE A 131 7.15 -0.09 -9.01
N LEU A 132 6.27 0.82 -8.58
CA LEU A 132 6.36 2.22 -9.02
C LEU A 132 7.60 2.93 -8.46
N GLN A 133 8.02 2.61 -7.24
CA GLN A 133 9.25 3.16 -6.66
C GLN A 133 10.49 2.73 -7.45
N GLU A 134 10.58 1.46 -7.87
CA GLU A 134 11.67 0.96 -8.72
C GLU A 134 11.76 1.73 -10.04
N ILE A 135 10.63 1.99 -10.68
CA ILE A 135 10.57 2.73 -11.96
C ILE A 135 10.99 4.19 -11.78
N LEU A 136 10.54 4.82 -10.70
CA LEU A 136 10.92 6.19 -10.34
C LEU A 136 12.42 6.30 -10.04
N GLN A 137 13.01 5.28 -9.42
CA GLN A 137 14.45 5.22 -9.15
C GLN A 137 15.24 5.01 -10.44
N ASN A 138 14.76 4.15 -11.36
CA ASN A 138 15.44 3.89 -12.63
C ASN A 138 15.56 5.16 -13.48
N ARG A 139 14.51 5.99 -13.53
CA ARG A 139 14.55 7.29 -14.24
C ARG A 139 15.58 8.28 -13.69
N LYS A 140 15.95 8.19 -12.41
CA LYS A 140 17.02 9.01 -11.83
C LYS A 140 18.41 8.49 -12.19
N SER A 141 18.57 7.18 -12.33
CA SER A 141 19.83 6.54 -12.73
C SER A 141 20.23 6.97 -14.15
N ASP A 142 19.28 6.98 -15.09
CA ASP A 142 19.51 7.36 -16.48
C ASP A 142 20.08 8.79 -16.63
N PHE A 143 19.64 9.73 -15.78
CA PHE A 143 20.16 11.11 -15.80
C PHE A 143 21.63 11.17 -15.37
N LEU A 144 22.00 10.40 -14.35
CA LEU A 144 23.37 10.38 -13.84
C LEU A 144 24.32 9.72 -14.83
N GLU A 145 23.85 8.66 -15.49
CA GLU A 145 24.60 7.97 -16.55
C GLU A 145 24.87 8.92 -17.73
N TRP A 146 23.84 9.64 -18.20
CA TRP A 146 24.01 10.59 -19.31
C TRP A 146 24.95 11.75 -18.95
N LEU A 147 24.90 12.22 -17.71
CA LEU A 147 25.81 13.25 -17.20
C LEU A 147 27.28 12.79 -17.23
N ILE A 148 27.57 11.53 -16.85
CA ILE A 148 28.91 10.96 -16.93
C ILE A 148 29.38 10.87 -18.39
N ILE A 149 28.52 10.40 -19.30
CA ILE A 149 28.84 10.31 -20.74
C ILE A 149 29.19 11.69 -21.31
N VAL A 150 28.42 12.73 -20.96
CA VAL A 150 28.71 14.11 -21.41
C VAL A 150 30.01 14.63 -20.83
N LEU A 151 30.29 14.41 -19.54
CA LEU A 151 31.54 14.83 -18.90
C LEU A 151 32.77 14.21 -19.58
N ILE A 152 32.73 12.90 -19.84
CA ILE A 152 33.79 12.19 -20.57
C ILE A 152 33.92 12.74 -22.00
N GLY A 153 32.80 13.00 -22.69
CA GLY A 153 32.80 13.58 -24.02
C GLY A 153 33.47 14.96 -24.08
N VAL A 154 33.19 15.83 -23.11
CA VAL A 154 33.82 17.15 -22.99
C VAL A 154 35.33 17.03 -22.75
N GLU A 155 35.74 16.11 -21.87
CA GLU A 155 37.16 15.88 -21.58
C GLU A 155 37.93 15.39 -22.82
N ILE A 156 37.34 14.49 -23.61
CA ILE A 156 37.93 14.02 -24.86
C ILE A 156 38.09 15.17 -25.86
N ILE A 157 37.07 16.01 -26.02
CA ILE A 157 37.12 17.17 -26.93
C ILE A 157 38.24 18.14 -26.51
N ILE A 158 38.33 18.47 -25.22
CA ILE A 158 39.38 19.35 -24.68
C ILE A 158 40.77 18.74 -24.94
N SER A 159 40.93 17.44 -24.68
CA SER A 159 42.19 16.73 -24.88
C SER A 159 42.63 16.72 -26.35
N VAL A 160 41.71 16.48 -27.28
CA VAL A 160 41.98 16.53 -28.72
C VAL A 160 42.35 17.95 -29.16
N PHE A 161 41.63 18.96 -28.67
CA PHE A 161 41.92 20.36 -28.99
C PHE A 161 43.31 20.78 -28.52
N ASP A 162 43.70 20.41 -27.29
CA ASP A 162 45.02 20.69 -26.74
C ASP A 162 46.13 20.02 -27.57
N ILE A 163 45.94 18.75 -27.95
CA ILE A 163 46.89 18.04 -28.83
C ILE A 163 47.03 18.75 -30.18
N VAL A 164 45.93 19.12 -30.84
CA VAL A 164 45.97 19.80 -32.14
C VAL A 164 46.66 21.16 -32.03
N HIS A 165 46.32 21.95 -31.01
CA HIS A 165 46.94 23.25 -30.77
C HIS A 165 48.45 23.13 -30.53
N ARG A 166 48.86 22.15 -29.70
CA ARG A 166 50.27 21.89 -29.40
C ARG A 166 51.05 21.31 -30.58
N SER A 167 50.39 20.57 -31.46
CA SER A 167 50.96 20.04 -32.70
C SER A 167 51.17 21.13 -33.74
N GLY A 168 50.20 22.07 -33.85
CA GLY A 168 50.30 23.24 -34.74
C GLY A 168 51.42 24.21 -34.37
N PHE A 169 51.76 24.30 -33.08
CA PHE A 169 52.87 25.15 -32.60
C PHE A 169 54.27 24.57 -32.89
N LYS A 170 54.41 23.29 -33.24
CA LYS A 170 55.72 22.66 -33.52
C LYS A 170 56.17 22.73 -34.98
N PHE A 171 55.33 23.22 -35.89
CA PHE A 171 55.59 23.26 -37.33
C PHE A 171 55.91 24.68 -37.87
N PHE A 172 56.13 25.66 -36.98
CA PHE A 172 56.62 27.00 -37.31
C PHE A 172 57.88 27.30 -36.48
#